data_AF-A0A2S6QDC6-F1
#
_entry.id   AF-A0A2S6QDC6-F1
#
_cell.length_a   1.000
_cell.length_b   1.000
_cell.length_c   1.000
_cell.angle_alpha   90.00
_cell.angle_beta   90.00
_cell.angle_gamma   90.00
#
_symmetry.space_group_name_H-M   'P 1'
#
loop_
_entity.id
_entity.type
_entity.pdbx_description
1 polymer ?
#
loop_
_entity_poly.entity_id
_entity_poly.type
_entity_poly.pdbx_seq_one_letter_code
_entity_poly.pdbx_strand_id
1 'polypeptide(L)' 'MTEKTPQRRLLEAMVTINAINNGRPVPDMDKIHGGWVTSVLPGQSRQEIASKLIDAIKADGVTVSASDNPNKGDGK' A
#
# COMPACT_ATOMS: atom_id res chain seq x y z
N MET A 1 -13.93 12.73 17.35
CA MET A 1 -12.93 12.35 16.32
C MET A 1 -12.71 10.86 16.47
N THR A 2 -12.94 10.08 15.41
CA THR A 2 -12.64 8.63 15.44
C THR A 2 -11.13 8.45 15.54
N GLU A 3 -10.65 7.61 16.45
CA GLU A 3 -9.22 7.33 16.55
C GLU A 3 -8.68 6.71 15.26
N LYS A 4 -7.52 7.19 14.79
CA LYS A 4 -6.85 6.64 13.62
C LYS A 4 -6.13 5.35 13.99
N THR A 5 -6.32 4.31 13.18
CA THR A 5 -5.57 3.05 13.31
C THR A 5 -4.06 3.30 13.20
N PRO A 6 -3.20 2.45 13.80
CA PRO A 6 -1.75 2.56 13.62
C PRO A 6 -1.31 2.58 12.15
N GLN A 7 -1.96 1.76 11.31
CA GLN A 7 -1.72 1.70 9.87
C GLN A 7 -2.02 3.03 9.19
N ARG A 8 -3.14 3.66 9.56
CA ARG A 8 -3.51 4.97 9.02
C ARG A 8 -2.54 6.05 9.44
N ARG A 9 -2.10 6.05 10.71
CA ARG A 9 -1.07 6.99 11.20
C ARG A 9 0.25 6.84 10.44
N LEU A 10 0.68 5.60 10.18
CA LEU A 10 1.90 5.34 9.41
C LEU A 10 1.77 5.81 7.97
N LEU A 11 0.65 5.50 7.29
CA LEU A 11 0.40 5.95 5.92
C LEU A 11 0.50 7.47 5.80
N GLU A 12 -0.21 8.20 6.67
CA GLU A 12 -0.19 9.66 6.65
C GLU A 12 1.23 10.21 6.89
N ALA A 13 1.98 9.64 7.85
CA ALA A 13 3.36 10.04 8.11
C ALA A 13 4.27 9.82 6.88
N MET A 14 4.16 8.67 6.21
CA MET A 14 4.94 8.36 5.01
C MET A 14 4.61 9.32 3.86
N VAL A 15 3.32 9.62 3.65
CA VAL A 15 2.87 10.57 2.62
C VAL A 15 3.40 11.97 2.92
N THR A 16 3.32 12.42 4.17
CA THR A 16 3.85 13.73 4.61
C THR A 16 5.36 13.82 4.37
N ILE A 17 6.14 12.81 4.78
CA ILE A 17 7.59 12.79 4.57
C ILE A 17 7.92 12.85 3.08
N ASN A 18 7.22 12.06 2.24
CA ASN A 18 7.42 12.08 0.80
C ASN A 18 7.12 13.45 0.18
N ALA A 19 6.04 14.12 0.62
CA ALA A 19 5.70 15.46 0.16
C ALA A 19 6.80 16.48 0.50
N ILE A 20 7.25 16.50 1.75
CA ILE A 20 8.32 17.38 2.23
C ILE A 20 9.62 17.16 1.45
N ASN A 21 10.05 15.90 1.32
CA ASN A 21 11.30 15.55 0.65
C ASN A 21 11.31 15.95 -0.84
N ASN A 22 10.14 16.05 -1.47
CA ASN A 22 9.99 16.43 -2.87
C ASN A 22 9.55 17.89 -3.06
N GLY A 23 9.51 18.71 -2.00
CA GLY A 23 9.08 20.11 -2.08
C GLY A 23 7.63 20.29 -2.55
N ARG A 24 6.77 19.28 -2.31
CA ARG A 24 5.36 19.29 -2.68
C ARG A 24 4.49 19.61 -1.45
N PRO A 25 3.32 20.25 -1.64
CA PRO A 25 2.38 20.44 -0.54
C PRO A 25 1.92 19.08 0.01
N VAL A 26 1.80 18.99 1.33
CA VAL A 26 1.22 17.82 1.99
C VAL A 26 -0.25 17.71 1.55
N PRO A 27 -0.68 16.56 1.00
CA PRO A 27 -2.05 16.42 0.54
C PRO A 27 -3.03 16.40 1.72
N ASP A 28 -4.28 16.74 1.42
CA ASP A 28 -5.41 16.53 2.33
C ASP A 28 -5.60 15.02 2.56
N MET A 29 -5.26 14.56 3.76
CA MET A 29 -5.24 13.13 4.09
C MET A 29 -6.64 12.52 3.97
N ASP A 30 -7.71 13.27 4.26
CA ASP A 30 -9.08 12.75 4.20
C ASP A 30 -9.52 12.47 2.76
N LYS A 31 -8.81 13.02 1.76
CA LYS A 31 -9.01 12.73 0.33
C LYS A 31 -8.15 11.58 -0.18
N ILE A 32 -7.32 10.98 0.66
CA ILE A 32 -6.55 9.78 0.30
C ILE A 32 -7.47 8.57 0.47
N HIS A 33 -8.12 8.22 -0.63
CA HIS A 33 -8.97 7.02 -0.76
C HIS A 33 -8.17 5.74 -1.05
N GLY A 34 -6.89 5.86 -1.42
CA GLY A 34 -6.02 4.73 -1.73
C GLY A 34 -4.70 4.79 -0.96
N GLY A 35 -4.36 3.69 -0.29
CA GLY A 35 -3.11 3.53 0.45
C GLY A 35 -3.20 2.38 1.44
N TRP A 36 -2.32 1.39 1.29
CA TRP A 36 -2.39 0.15 2.05
C TRP A 36 -1.10 -0.08 2.82
N VAL A 37 -1.25 -0.36 4.12
CA VAL A 37 -0.14 -0.75 4.99
C VAL A 37 -0.42 -2.17 5.45
N THR A 38 0.43 -3.10 5.05
CA THR A 38 0.37 -4.49 5.51
C THR A 38 1.56 -4.82 6.38
N SER A 39 1.32 -5.58 7.45
CA SER A 39 2.38 -6.03 8.35
C SER A 39 3.14 -7.19 7.73
N VAL A 40 4.47 -7.07 7.69
CA VAL A 40 5.37 -8.15 7.30
C VAL A 40 5.95 -8.79 8.56
N LEU A 41 5.72 -10.08 8.73
CA LEU A 41 6.26 -10.87 9.83
C LEU A 41 7.57 -11.56 9.39
N PRO A 42 8.49 -11.85 10.33
CA PRO A 42 9.67 -12.64 10.05
C PRO A 42 9.30 -14.00 9.44
N GLY A 43 10.05 -14.43 8.42
CA GLY A 43 9.85 -15.71 7.74
C GLY A 43 8.77 -15.71 6.66
N GLN A 44 8.04 -14.61 6.45
CA GLN A 44 7.09 -14.52 5.34
C GLN A 44 7.81 -14.45 3.98
N SER A 45 7.32 -15.26 3.04
CA SER A 45 7.72 -15.22 1.64
C SER A 45 7.19 -13.97 0.93
N ARG A 46 7.83 -13.61 -0.18
CA ARG A 46 7.39 -12.50 -1.04
C ARG A 46 5.97 -12.72 -1.56
N GLN A 47 5.62 -13.97 -1.88
CA GLN A 47 4.30 -14.35 -2.37
C GLN A 47 3.22 -14.14 -1.32
N GLU A 48 3.48 -14.50 -0.06
CA GLU A 48 2.53 -14.25 1.04
C GLU A 48 2.35 -12.76 1.31
N ILE A 49 3.43 -11.97 1.25
CA ILE A 49 3.37 -10.51 1.39
C ILE A 49 2.55 -9.90 0.25
N ALA A 50 2.81 -10.34 -1.00
CA ALA A 50 2.08 -9.87 -2.18
C ALA A 50 0.59 -10.22 -2.10
N SER A 51 0.24 -11.45 -1.69
CA SER A 51 -1.15 -11.86 -1.50
C SER A 51 -1.86 -10.97 -0.49
N LYS A 52 -1.25 -10.74 0.69
CA LYS A 52 -1.83 -9.86 1.72
C LYS A 52 -2.05 -8.43 1.21
N LEU A 53 -1.14 -7.91 0.40
CA LEU A 53 -1.28 -6.59 -0.19
C LEU A 53 -2.42 -6.55 -1.20
N ILE A 54 -2.52 -7.56 -2.08
CA ILE A 54 -3.61 -7.68 -3.06
C ILE A 54 -4.96 -7.78 -2.36
N ASP A 55 -5.05 -8.53 -1.27
CA ASP A 55 -6.29 -8.68 -0.50
C ASP A 55 -6.70 -7.35 0.16
N ALA A 56 -5.75 -6.60 0.71
CA ALA A 56 -6.00 -5.26 1.26
C ALA A 56 -6.49 -4.28 0.17
N ILE A 57 -5.90 -4.33 -1.03
CA ILE A 57 -6.33 -3.50 -2.17
C ILE A 57 -7.75 -3.85 -2.62
N LYS A 58 -8.06 -5.14 -2.73
CA LYS A 58 -9.38 -5.64 -3.13
C LYS A 58 -10.47 -5.31 -2.11
N ALA A 59 -10.16 -5.33 -0.81
CA ALA A 59 -11.09 -4.97 0.25
C ALA A 59 -11.62 -3.53 0.11
N ASP A 60 -10.83 -2.65 -0.49
CA ASP A 60 -11.21 -1.26 -0.79
C ASP A 60 -11.92 -1.11 -2.15
N GLY A 61 -12.30 -2.21 -2.79
CA GLY A 61 -13.04 -2.22 -4.05
C GLY A 61 -12.19 -1.97 -5.30
N VAL A 62 -10.85 -1.97 -5.17
CA VAL A 62 -9.93 -1.79 -6.29
C VAL A 62 -9.61 -3.13 -6.94
N THR A 63 -9.83 -3.22 -8.26
CA THR A 63 -9.50 -4.42 -9.05
C THR A 63 -8.00 -4.47 -9.35
N VAL A 64 -7.32 -5.53 -8.91
CA VAL A 64 -5.92 -5.79 -9.24
C VAL A 64 -5.83 -6.82 -10.37
N SER A 65 -5.33 -6.41 -11.53
CA SER A 65 -5.05 -7.28 -12.68
C SER A 65 -3.72 -8.02 -12.52
N ALA A 66 -3.70 -9.32 -12.78
CA ALA A 66 -2.54 -10.20 -12.61
C ALA A 66 -1.40 -10.00 -13.65
N SER A 67 -1.51 -9.01 -14.52
CA SER A 67 -0.56 -8.77 -15.61
C SER A 67 0.81 -8.26 -15.15
N ASP A 68 0.93 -7.80 -13.89
CA ASP A 68 2.17 -7.27 -13.31
C ASP A 68 2.88 -8.28 -12.39
N ASN A 69 2.80 -9.57 -12.70
CA ASN A 69 3.61 -10.58 -12.01
C ASN A 69 4.96 -10.69 -12.74
N PRO A 70 6.09 -10.19 -12.20
CA PRO A 70 7.40 -10.21 -12.87
C PRO A 70 7.97 -11.62 -13.06
N ASN A 71 7.25 -12.66 -12.66
CA ASN A 71 7.66 -14.05 -12.75
C ASN A 71 7.06 -14.79 -13.96
N LYS A 72 6.46 -14.08 -14.93
CA LYS A 72 6.14 -14.66 -16.23
C LYS A 72 7.42 -14.68 -17.06
N GLY A 73 8.23 -15.73 -16.88
CA GLY A 73 9.31 -16.03 -17.80
C GLY A 73 8.72 -16.17 -19.20
N ASP A 74 9.19 -15.34 -20.13
CA ASP A 74 8.90 -15.47 -21.55
C ASP A 74 9.59 -16.72 -22.07
N GLY A 75 8.96 -17.87 -21.83
CA GLY A 75 9.29 -19.12 -22.49
C GLY A 75 8.80 -19.05 -23.92
N LYS A 76 9.68 -18.66 -24.83
CA LYS A 76 9.57 -18.95 -26.25
C LYS A 76 10.84 -19.59 -26.77
#